data_AF-X1K1H7-F1
#
_entry.id   AF-X1K1H7-F1
#
_cell.length_a   1.000
_cell.length_b   1.000
_cell.length_c   1.000
_cell.angle_alpha   90.00
_cell.angle_beta   90.00
_cell.angle_gamma   90.00
#
_symmetry.space_group_name_H-M   'P 1'
#
loop_
_entity.id
_entity.type
_entity.pdbx_description
1 polymer ?
#
loop_
_entity_poly.entity_id
_entity_poly.type
_entity_poly.pdbx_seq_one_letter_code
_entity_poly.pdbx_strand_id
1 'polypeptide(L)'
;MVNDVSFTVAQGEIFGLIGPNGAGKTTTIRMIMDITKPDSGEISILRERLNEATKNRVGYLPEERGLYKKISVLQSLIYLASLKGIGVHQARSRAEELLKQVDMLPHKEKRI
;
A
#
# COMPACT_ATOMS: atom_id res chain seq x y z
N MET A 1 11.21 -14.89 -14.15
CA MET A 1 11.41 -14.94 -12.68
C MET A 1 10.17 -15.49 -11.99
N VAL A 2 8.96 -15.06 -12.38
CA VAL A 2 7.70 -15.68 -11.97
C VAL A 2 7.18 -16.50 -13.14
N ASN A 3 6.85 -17.77 -12.92
CA ASN A 3 6.39 -18.68 -13.96
C ASN A 3 5.10 -19.38 -13.48
N ASP A 4 4.01 -19.20 -14.24
CA ASP A 4 2.73 -19.93 -14.10
C ASP A 4 2.18 -20.03 -12.66
N VAL A 5 2.06 -18.88 -12.00
CA VAL A 5 1.52 -18.79 -10.62
C VAL A 5 0.03 -18.50 -10.68
N SER A 6 -0.78 -19.36 -10.06
CA SER A 6 -2.23 -19.20 -9.95
C SER A 6 -2.67 -19.34 -8.49
N PHE A 7 -3.42 -18.36 -7.99
CA PHE A 7 -4.08 -18.43 -6.70
C PHE A 7 -5.27 -17.45 -6.65
N THR A 8 -6.13 -17.62 -5.65
CA THR A 8 -7.23 -16.69 -5.34
C THR A 8 -7.21 -16.42 -3.85
N VAL A 9 -7.42 -15.17 -3.45
CA VAL A 9 -7.52 -14.76 -2.05
C VAL A 9 -8.95 -14.31 -1.80
N ALA A 10 -9.60 -14.92 -0.82
CA ALA A 10 -10.98 -14.62 -0.45
C ALA A 10 -11.09 -13.31 0.33
N GLN A 11 -12.30 -12.72 0.35
CA GLN A 11 -12.56 -11.53 1.15
C GLN A 11 -12.34 -11.83 2.65
N GLY A 12 -11.52 -11.01 3.30
CA GLY A 12 -11.18 -11.17 4.72
C GLY A 12 -10.07 -12.19 5.00
N GLU A 13 -9.52 -12.82 3.97
CA GLU A 13 -8.41 -13.76 4.11
C GLU A 13 -7.08 -13.02 4.30
N ILE A 14 -6.24 -13.52 5.20
CA ILE A 14 -4.84 -13.12 5.33
C ILE A 14 -4.00 -14.11 4.52
N PHE A 15 -3.39 -13.63 3.45
CA PHE A 15 -2.56 -14.44 2.57
C PHE A 15 -1.08 -14.04 2.68
N GLY A 16 -0.19 -15.03 2.79
CA GLY A 16 1.26 -14.84 2.87
C GLY A 16 1.99 -15.52 1.72
N LEU A 17 2.86 -14.78 1.02
CA LEU A 17 3.72 -15.32 -0.04
C LEU A 17 5.13 -15.58 0.54
N ILE A 18 5.51 -16.85 0.68
CA ILE A 18 6.74 -17.28 1.37
C ILE A 18 7.67 -18.02 0.40
N GLY A 19 8.96 -17.75 0.50
CA GLY A 19 9.99 -18.38 -0.35
C GLY A 19 11.35 -17.69 -0.19
N PRO A 20 12.43 -18.26 -0.77
CA PRO A 20 13.78 -17.69 -0.66
C PRO A 20 13.90 -16.33 -1.37
N ASN A 21 15.00 -15.62 -1.12
CA ASN A 21 15.32 -14.40 -1.86
C ASN A 21 15.46 -14.74 -3.35
N GLY A 22 14.89 -13.89 -4.22
CA GLY A 22 14.85 -14.17 -5.65
C GLY A 22 13.71 -15.10 -6.12
N ALA A 23 12.86 -15.62 -5.23
CA ALA A 23 11.70 -16.46 -5.62
C ALA A 23 10.56 -15.71 -6.34
N GLY A 24 10.69 -14.41 -6.56
CA GLY A 24 9.69 -13.60 -7.27
C GLY A 24 8.62 -12.95 -6.38
N LYS A 25 8.71 -13.06 -5.04
CA LYS A 25 7.69 -12.53 -4.10
C LYS A 25 7.35 -11.05 -4.33
N THR A 26 8.37 -10.19 -4.31
CA THR A 26 8.21 -8.74 -4.52
C THR A 26 7.72 -8.45 -5.94
N THR A 27 8.19 -9.21 -6.93
CA THR A 27 7.74 -9.10 -8.33
C THR A 27 6.26 -9.42 -8.45
N THR A 28 5.78 -10.49 -7.81
CA THR A 28 4.35 -10.87 -7.77
C THR A 28 3.51 -9.78 -7.13
N ILE A 29 3.92 -9.23 -5.97
CA ILE A 29 3.18 -8.14 -5.31
C ILE A 29 3.14 -6.89 -6.21
N ARG A 30 4.24 -6.54 -6.87
CA ARG A 30 4.29 -5.39 -7.80
C ARG A 30 3.39 -5.60 -9.03
N MET A 31 3.27 -6.83 -9.53
CA MET A 31 2.32 -7.15 -10.61
C MET A 31 0.88 -7.03 -10.13
N ILE A 32 0.57 -7.50 -8.92
CA ILE A 32 -0.76 -7.34 -8.31
C ILE A 32 -1.12 -5.86 -8.20
N MET A 33 -0.18 -5.03 -7.77
CA MET A 33 -0.37 -3.58 -7.63
C MET A 33 -0.30 -2.80 -8.95
N ASP A 34 -0.17 -3.47 -10.10
CA ASP A 34 0.01 -2.88 -11.43
C ASP A 34 1.21 -1.92 -11.57
N ILE A 35 2.22 -2.11 -10.73
CA ILE A 35 3.51 -1.38 -10.79
C ILE A 35 4.40 -1.94 -11.91
N THR A 36 4.25 -3.24 -12.20
CA THR A 36 4.94 -3.93 -13.29
C THR A 36 3.94 -4.82 -14.00
N LYS A 37 3.93 -4.83 -15.33
CA LYS A 37 3.00 -5.68 -16.09
C LYS A 37 3.52 -7.11 -16.17
N PRO A 38 2.66 -8.14 -16.05
CA PRO A 38 3.05 -9.51 -16.34
C PRO A 38 3.26 -9.68 -17.85
N ASP A 39 4.14 -10.60 -18.24
CA ASP A 39 4.35 -10.95 -19.65
C ASP A 39 3.12 -11.67 -20.25
N SER A 40 2.38 -12.41 -19.42
CA SER A 40 1.15 -13.13 -19.78
C SER A 40 0.27 -13.39 -18.55
N GLY A 41 -0.97 -13.81 -18.77
CA GLY A 41 -1.94 -14.08 -17.71
C GLY A 41 -2.74 -12.84 -17.28
N GLU A 42 -3.56 -12.99 -16.24
CA GLU A 42 -4.48 -11.96 -15.79
C GLU A 42 -4.48 -11.82 -14.27
N ILE A 43 -4.71 -10.58 -13.81
CA ILE A 43 -4.83 -10.26 -12.38
C ILE A 43 -6.10 -9.43 -12.21
N SER A 44 -6.91 -9.82 -11.22
CA SER A 44 -8.09 -9.06 -10.80
C SER A 44 -8.03 -8.78 -9.30
N ILE A 45 -8.45 -7.58 -8.92
CA ILE A 45 -8.57 -7.13 -7.52
C ILE A 45 -10.00 -6.63 -7.33
N LEU A 46 -10.65 -7.03 -6.24
CA LEU A 46 -12.06 -6.70 -5.98
C LEU A 46 -13.01 -7.11 -7.13
N ARG A 47 -12.69 -8.23 -7.80
CA ARG A 47 -13.42 -8.80 -8.96
C ARG A 47 -13.35 -7.97 -10.24
N GLU A 48 -12.46 -6.98 -10.30
CA GLU A 48 -12.24 -6.15 -11.48
C GLU A 48 -10.77 -6.18 -11.90
N ARG A 49 -10.50 -5.92 -13.19
CA ARG A 49 -9.14 -5.53 -13.61
C ARG A 49 -8.79 -4.21 -12.93
N LEU A 50 -7.55 -4.07 -12.49
CA LEU A 50 -7.15 -2.89 -11.73
C LEU A 50 -7.37 -1.61 -12.53
N ASN A 51 -8.14 -0.69 -11.95
CA ASN A 51 -8.45 0.64 -12.48
C ASN A 51 -8.24 1.69 -11.38
N GLU A 52 -8.33 2.98 -11.70
CA GLU A 52 -8.10 4.07 -10.73
C GLU A 52 -9.03 4.00 -9.51
N ALA A 53 -10.30 3.60 -9.70
CA ALA A 53 -11.24 3.44 -8.60
C ALA A 53 -10.80 2.32 -7.64
N THR A 54 -10.34 1.19 -8.18
CA THR A 54 -9.84 0.06 -7.39
C THR A 54 -8.50 0.39 -6.73
N LYS A 55 -7.59 1.10 -7.41
CA LYS A 55 -6.34 1.59 -6.81
C LYS A 55 -6.57 2.50 -5.60
N ASN A 56 -7.66 3.26 -5.59
CA ASN A 56 -8.02 4.10 -4.44
C ASN A 56 -8.54 3.30 -3.23
N ARG A 57 -8.84 2.01 -3.41
CA ARG A 57 -9.31 1.11 -2.36
C ARG A 57 -8.23 0.17 -1.83
N VAL A 58 -7.03 0.19 -2.40
CA VAL A 58 -5.92 -0.69 -2.02
C VAL A 58 -4.79 0.12 -1.40
N GLY A 59 -4.29 -0.33 -0.25
CA GLY A 59 -3.07 0.19 0.38
C GLY A 59 -1.86 -0.69 0.03
N TYR A 60 -0.73 -0.07 -0.31
CA TYR A 60 0.52 -0.77 -0.59
C TYR A 60 1.66 -0.14 0.21
N LEU A 61 2.34 -0.96 1.00
CA LEU A 61 3.54 -0.58 1.74
C LEU A 61 4.75 -1.27 1.11
N PRO A 62 5.54 -0.58 0.27
CA PRO A 62 6.76 -1.13 -0.29
C PRO A 62 7.85 -1.32 0.77
N GLU A 63 8.81 -2.21 0.47
CA GLU A 63 10.02 -2.41 1.28
C GLU A 63 10.82 -1.11 1.43
N GLU A 64 11.04 -0.40 0.31
CA GLU A 64 11.55 0.96 0.31
C GLU A 64 10.40 1.95 0.49
N ARG A 65 10.32 2.56 1.68
CA ARG A 65 9.14 3.30 2.13
C ARG A 65 8.92 4.65 1.43
N GLY A 66 9.89 5.16 0.68
CA GLY A 66 9.76 6.40 -0.10
C GLY A 66 9.36 7.67 0.69
N LEU A 67 9.55 7.67 2.01
CA LEU A 67 9.05 8.74 2.88
C LEU A 67 9.88 10.02 2.78
N TYR A 68 9.20 11.17 2.84
CA TYR A 68 9.83 12.49 2.78
C TYR A 68 10.52 12.83 4.11
N LYS A 69 11.84 12.64 4.16
CA LYS A 69 12.68 12.87 5.36
C LYS A 69 12.70 14.31 5.89
N LYS A 70 12.21 15.27 5.11
CA LYS A 70 12.24 16.71 5.46
C LYS A 70 10.99 17.19 6.22
N ILE A 71 9.97 16.35 6.35
CA ILE A 71 8.69 16.70 6.98
C ILE A 71 8.37 15.77 8.16
N SER A 72 7.45 16.18 9.02
CA SER A 72 7.03 15.34 10.15
C SER A 72 6.17 14.15 9.70
N VAL A 73 6.01 13.16 10.59
CA VAL A 73 5.10 12.03 10.39
C VAL A 73 3.68 12.53 10.07
N LEU A 74 3.16 13.48 10.87
CA LEU A 74 1.83 14.05 10.65
C LEU A 74 1.72 14.74 9.28
N GLN A 75 2.72 15.54 8.91
CA GLN A 75 2.75 16.22 7.62
C GLN A 75 2.78 15.22 6.46
N SER A 76 3.54 14.12 6.58
CA SER A 76 3.58 13.06 5.57
C SER A 76 2.23 12.39 5.39
N LEU A 77 1.54 12.07 6.49
CA LEU A 77 0.21 11.48 6.43
C LEU A 77 -0.83 12.43 5.82
N ILE A 78 -0.80 13.71 6.19
CA ILE A 78 -1.67 14.74 5.60
C ILE A 78 -1.40 14.88 4.10
N TYR A 79 -0.13 14.88 3.68
CA TYR A 79 0.25 14.96 2.28
C TYR A 79 -0.24 13.74 1.48
N LEU A 80 -0.02 12.52 1.98
CA LEU A 80 -0.50 11.31 1.31
C LEU A 80 -2.04 11.27 1.21
N ALA A 81 -2.73 11.74 2.26
CA ALA A 81 -4.19 11.84 2.26
C ALA A 81 -4.71 12.90 1.27
N SER A 82 -4.03 14.04 1.13
CA SER A 82 -4.43 15.08 0.18
C SER A 82 -4.26 14.65 -1.28
N LEU A 83 -3.25 13.82 -1.59
CA LEU A 83 -3.13 13.16 -2.90
C LEU A 83 -4.32 12.24 -3.22
N LYS A 84 -5.03 11.77 -2.20
CA LYS A 84 -6.27 10.99 -2.32
C LYS A 84 -7.54 11.85 -2.25
N GLY A 85 -7.41 13.18 -2.30
CA GLY A 85 -8.52 14.12 -2.29
C GLY A 85 -9.13 14.40 -0.91
N ILE A 86 -8.47 13.98 0.18
CA ILE A 86 -8.95 14.21 1.54
C ILE A 86 -8.57 15.63 1.97
N GLY A 87 -9.53 16.40 2.48
CA GLY A 87 -9.30 17.75 2.99
C GLY A 87 -8.37 17.76 4.21
N VAL A 88 -7.54 18.80 4.35
CA VAL A 88 -6.48 18.88 5.38
C VAL A 88 -6.98 18.64 6.81
N HIS A 89 -8.15 19.19 7.16
CA HIS A 89 -8.71 19.03 8.51
C HIS A 89 -9.13 17.57 8.77
N GLN A 90 -9.82 16.95 7.80
CA GLN A 90 -10.20 15.54 7.86
C GLN A 90 -8.96 14.63 7.88
N ALA A 91 -7.97 14.92 7.03
CA ALA A 91 -6.72 14.19 6.97
C ALA A 91 -5.97 14.24 8.31
N ARG A 92 -5.91 15.41 8.95
CA ARG A 92 -5.29 15.57 10.26
C ARG A 92 -5.99 14.75 11.34
N SER A 93 -7.31 14.85 11.45
CA SER A 93 -8.09 14.08 12.42
C SER A 93 -7.85 12.58 12.22
N ARG A 94 -7.95 12.12 10.98
CA ARG A 94 -7.76 10.70 10.65
C ARG A 94 -6.33 10.22 10.91
N ALA A 95 -5.33 11.06 10.64
CA ALA A 95 -3.94 10.74 10.91
C ALA A 95 -3.67 10.60 12.41
N GLU A 96 -4.20 11.50 13.25
CA GLU A 96 -4.04 11.42 14.71
C GLU A 96 -4.75 10.19 15.29
N GLU A 97 -5.95 9.83 14.78
CA GLU A 97 -6.64 8.58 15.13
C GLU A 97 -5.80 7.35 14.79
N LEU A 98 -5.29 7.25 13.57
CA LEU A 98 -4.48 6.11 13.12
C LEU A 98 -3.18 6.01 13.91
N LEU A 99 -2.51 7.14 14.16
CA LEU A 99 -1.30 7.18 14.99
C LEU A 99 -1.59 6.73 16.42
N LYS A 100 -2.76 7.06 16.98
CA LYS A 100 -3.18 6.57 18.30
C LYS A 100 -3.42 5.06 18.28
N GLN A 101 -4.01 4.50 17.22
CA GLN A 101 -4.27 3.05 17.10
C GLN A 101 -2.99 2.21 17.03
N VAL A 102 -1.88 2.79 16.57
CA VAL A 102 -0.57 2.11 16.46
C VAL A 102 0.44 2.62 17.49
N ASP A 103 -0.02 3.31 18.55
CA ASP A 103 0.81 3.85 19.65
C ASP A 103 1.94 4.81 19.23
N MET A 104 1.76 5.52 18.12
CA MET A 104 2.74 6.45 17.53
C MET A 104 2.35 7.93 17.66
N LEU A 105 1.22 8.26 18.30
CA LEU A 105 0.75 9.64 18.45
C LEU A 105 1.80 10.60 19.09
N PRO A 106 2.58 10.20 20.12
CA PRO A 106 3.64 11.04 20.68
C PRO A 106 4.77 11.38 19.68
N HIS A 107 4.84 10.67 18.56
CA HIS A 107 5.87 10.87 17.52
C HIS A 107 5.36 11.66 16.31
N LYS A 108 4.14 12.19 16.34
CA LYS A 108 3.52 12.87 15.20
C LYS A 108 4.34 14.03 14.64
N GLU A 109 5.09 14.73 15.49
CA GLU A 109 5.95 15.86 15.10
C GLU A 109 7.41 15.46 14.80
N LYS A 110 7.78 14.18 14.98
CA LYS A 110 9.12 13.72 14.60
C LYS A 110 9.28 13.73 13.08
N ARG A 111 10.47 14.10 12.62
CA ARG A 111 10.87 13.93 11.21
C ARG A 111 11.23 12.47 10.95
N ILE A 112 10.95 12.03 9.72
CA ILE A 112 11.18 10.65 9.25
C ILE A 112 12.66 10.42 8.92
#